data_AF-A0A401H4B7-F1
#
_entry.id   AF-A0A401H4B7-F1
#
_cell.length_a   1.000
_cell.length_b   1.000
_cell.length_c   1.000
_cell.angle_alpha   90.00
_cell.angle_beta   90.00
_cell.angle_gamma   90.00
#
_symmetry.space_group_name_H-M   'P 1'
#
loop_
_entity.id
_entity.type
_entity.pdbx_description
1 polymer ?
#
loop_
_entity_poly.entity_id
_entity_poly.type
_entity_poly.pdbx_seq_one_letter_code
_entity_poly.pdbx_strand_id
1 'polypeptide(L)'
;MSAPPPNVPSVLLPELLGFVPQLLLDDIINIANDAAREAVEGMQEFLERRDAERVKEAEAAGKDRDAADRLEAESMEELEKGINSFQTLLESHVDIAFDFFEAWSLRNIFAIPADLQIVAPHHKGTNLEQPTEKEAELLADIRDLRRKIHAQKKLQRLYTRAARMSSTQLTHSQKRLERLSFLRAPQLQALLSLSDEFHAMYTSVAGLPSLDPSLTAAEQAIAEPGKRPWETSKTGYLNWAVEQLMARAKRSVKGGEGEFGRGSAAAADAYGVGSADDVKEALETVAGAGAVAELGRREGQDEMDTQ
;
A
#
# COMPACT_ATOMS: atom_id res chain seq x y z
N MET A 1 -25.43 -2.06 65.81
CA MET A 1 -24.61 -1.65 64.66
C MET A 1 -25.27 -2.23 63.43
N SER A 2 -26.05 -1.42 62.70
CA SER A 2 -26.75 -1.87 61.48
C SER A 2 -25.71 -2.34 60.46
N ALA A 3 -25.96 -3.48 59.81
CA ALA A 3 -25.12 -3.96 58.72
C ALA A 3 -24.97 -2.85 57.64
N PRO A 4 -23.78 -2.71 57.02
CA PRO A 4 -23.59 -1.75 55.94
C PRO A 4 -24.58 -2.07 54.80
N PRO A 5 -25.22 -1.06 54.20
CA PRO A 5 -26.14 -1.28 53.09
C PRO A 5 -25.40 -1.96 51.93
N PRO A 6 -26.08 -2.83 51.16
CA PRO A 6 -25.48 -3.47 49.99
C PRO A 6 -25.00 -2.37 49.04
N ASN A 7 -23.71 -2.40 48.69
CA ASN A 7 -23.12 -1.53 47.70
C ASN A 7 -23.05 -2.23 46.34
N VAL A 8 -23.10 -1.45 45.27
CA VAL A 8 -22.92 -1.96 43.90
C VAL A 8 -21.50 -2.53 43.76
N PRO A 9 -21.25 -3.51 42.86
CA PRO A 9 -19.92 -4.01 42.54
C PRO A 9 -18.86 -2.91 42.44
N SER A 10 -17.74 -3.12 43.11
CA SER A 10 -16.62 -2.17 43.25
C SER A 10 -15.99 -1.73 41.92
N VAL A 11 -16.39 -2.34 40.80
CA VAL A 11 -15.88 -2.07 39.44
C VAL A 11 -16.61 -0.90 38.77
N LEU A 12 -17.88 -0.65 39.11
CA LEU A 12 -18.65 0.42 38.46
C LEU A 12 -18.17 1.83 38.82
N LEU A 13 -17.67 2.01 40.05
CA LEU A 13 -17.16 3.30 40.51
C LEU A 13 -15.88 3.72 39.75
N PRO A 14 -14.83 2.88 39.68
CA PRO A 14 -13.66 3.18 38.87
C PRO A 14 -13.98 3.36 37.39
N GLU A 15 -14.94 2.62 36.87
CA GLU A 15 -15.39 2.76 35.49
C GLU A 15 -16.08 4.10 35.23
N LEU A 16 -16.93 4.58 36.15
CA LEU A 16 -17.63 5.85 36.02
C LEU A 16 -16.69 7.05 36.24
N LEU A 17 -15.79 6.96 37.22
CA LEU A 17 -14.89 8.04 37.61
C LEU A 17 -13.61 8.10 36.75
N GLY A 18 -13.23 6.97 36.14
CA GLY A 18 -11.97 6.83 35.40
C GLY A 18 -10.73 6.67 36.29
N PHE A 19 -10.91 6.60 37.61
CA PHE A 19 -9.85 6.36 38.59
C PHE A 19 -10.39 5.58 39.79
N VAL A 20 -9.51 4.91 40.53
CA VAL A 20 -9.88 4.18 41.75
C VAL A 20 -9.92 5.16 42.93
N PRO A 21 -11.06 5.31 43.65
CA PRO A 21 -11.17 6.27 44.74
C PRO A 21 -10.15 6.10 45.87
N GLN A 22 -9.72 4.87 46.16
CA GLN A 22 -8.67 4.59 47.14
C GLN A 22 -7.36 5.29 46.79
N LEU A 23 -6.93 5.25 45.53
CA LEU A 23 -5.70 5.91 45.09
C LEU A 23 -5.77 7.43 45.25
N LEU A 24 -6.94 8.03 44.99
CA LEU A 24 -7.13 9.46 45.23
C LEU A 24 -6.99 9.81 46.72
N LEU A 25 -7.54 8.97 47.60
CA LEU A 25 -7.46 9.19 49.05
C LEU A 25 -6.01 9.02 49.53
N ASP A 26 -5.30 8.00 49.04
CA ASP A 26 -3.88 7.79 49.33
C ASP A 26 -3.04 9.03 48.92
N ASP A 27 -3.27 9.57 47.72
CA ASP A 27 -2.59 10.77 47.24
C ASP A 27 -2.88 12.00 48.12
N ILE A 28 -4.13 12.17 48.56
CA ILE A 28 -4.52 13.26 49.48
C ILE A 28 -3.82 13.11 50.83
N ILE A 29 -3.75 11.90 51.38
CA ILE A 29 -3.10 11.63 52.67
C ILE A 29 -1.60 11.91 52.57
N ASN A 30 -0.96 11.47 51.49
CA ASN A 30 0.45 11.74 51.24
C ASN A 30 0.74 13.26 51.18
N ILE A 31 -0.05 14.01 50.40
CA ILE A 31 0.11 15.47 50.29
C ILE A 31 -0.13 16.15 51.64
N ALA A 32 -1.11 15.69 52.43
CA ALA A 32 -1.39 16.28 53.72
C ALA A 32 -0.29 16.01 54.76
N ASN A 33 0.29 14.81 54.74
CA ASN A 33 1.43 14.45 55.60
C ASN A 33 2.69 15.24 55.22
N ASP A 34 2.93 15.44 53.92
CA ASP A 34 4.03 16.28 53.45
C ASP A 34 3.82 17.75 53.85
N ALA A 35 2.60 18.28 53.71
CA ALA A 35 2.28 19.64 54.15
C ALA A 35 2.39 19.82 55.66
N ALA A 36 2.01 18.81 56.46
CA ALA A 36 2.18 18.83 57.91
C ALA A 36 3.67 18.89 58.29
N ARG A 37 4.51 18.10 57.61
CA ARG A 37 5.97 18.12 57.81
C ARG A 37 6.57 19.46 57.42
N GLU A 38 6.22 19.99 56.25
CA GLU A 38 6.68 21.30 55.77
C GLU A 38 6.27 22.44 56.72
N ALA A 39 5.07 22.37 57.30
CA ALA A 39 4.62 23.35 58.29
C ALA A 39 5.42 23.29 59.59
N VAL A 40 5.77 22.09 60.06
CA VAL A 40 6.63 21.89 61.25
C VAL A 40 8.05 22.39 60.97
N GLU A 41 8.62 22.07 59.80
CA GLU A 41 9.94 22.56 59.37
C GLU A 41 9.97 24.09 59.28
N GLY A 42 8.95 24.71 58.67
CA GLY A 42 8.84 26.17 58.61
C GLY A 42 8.68 26.83 59.99
N MET A 43 7.98 26.16 60.92
CA MET A 43 7.89 26.61 62.30
C MET A 43 9.23 26.49 63.04
N GLN A 44 9.98 25.41 62.79
CA GLN A 44 11.32 25.22 63.34
C GLN A 44 12.26 26.34 62.90
N GLU A 45 12.36 26.60 61.59
CA GLU A 45 13.22 27.65 61.04
C GLU A 45 12.86 29.03 61.62
N PHE A 46 11.57 29.32 61.77
CA PHE A 46 11.10 30.57 62.37
C PHE A 46 11.52 30.72 63.84
N LEU A 47 11.39 29.65 64.64
CA LEU A 47 11.74 29.67 66.06
C LEU A 47 13.26 29.76 66.26
N GLU A 48 14.04 29.01 65.48
CA GLU A 48 15.51 29.08 65.48
C GLU A 48 15.99 30.50 65.13
N ARG A 49 15.41 31.12 64.10
CA ARG A 49 15.73 32.50 63.74
C ARG A 49 15.42 33.48 64.87
N ARG A 50 14.26 33.33 65.51
CA ARG A 50 13.84 34.19 66.63
C ARG A 50 14.77 34.03 67.83
N ASP A 51 15.15 32.81 68.17
CA ASP A 51 16.01 32.54 69.31
C ASP A 51 17.45 33.03 69.02
N ALA A 52 17.95 32.88 67.79
CA ALA A 52 19.22 33.48 67.35
C ALA A 52 19.22 35.02 67.41
N GLU A 53 18.09 35.68 67.16
CA GLU A 53 17.95 37.14 67.33
C GLU A 53 18.04 37.54 68.81
N ARG A 54 17.38 36.80 69.71
CA ARG A 54 17.44 37.05 71.17
C ARG A 54 18.83 36.85 71.75
N VAL A 55 19.54 35.86 71.24
CA VAL A 55 20.94 35.58 71.59
C VAL A 55 21.83 36.76 71.24
N LYS A 56 21.74 37.27 70.00
CA LYS A 56 22.49 38.44 69.55
C LYS A 56 22.19 39.68 70.38
N GLU A 57 20.93 39.87 70.77
CA GLU A 57 20.53 40.96 71.68
C GLU A 57 21.13 40.79 73.09
N ALA A 58 21.19 39.56 73.61
CA ALA A 58 21.79 39.25 74.91
C ALA A 58 23.32 39.41 74.92
N GLU A 59 24.00 39.04 73.84
CA GLU A 59 25.44 39.30 73.64
C GLU A 59 25.73 40.81 73.58
N ALA A 60 24.90 41.58 72.86
CA ALA A 60 25.02 43.04 72.78
C ALA A 60 24.78 43.74 74.13
N ALA A 61 23.99 43.12 75.03
CA ALA A 61 23.72 43.61 76.38
C ALA A 61 24.84 43.30 77.40
N GLY A 62 25.92 42.62 77.00
CA GLY A 62 27.12 42.45 77.83
C GLY A 62 27.03 41.36 78.91
N LYS A 63 26.22 40.31 78.71
CA LYS A 63 26.26 39.10 79.56
C LYS A 63 27.54 38.29 79.32
N ASP A 64 28.02 37.59 80.35
CA ASP A 64 29.17 36.68 80.26
C ASP A 64 28.98 35.65 79.13
N ARG A 65 29.95 35.56 78.21
CA ARG A 65 29.90 34.67 77.03
C ARG A 65 29.66 33.21 77.39
N ASP A 66 30.33 32.71 78.42
CA ASP A 66 30.18 31.31 78.88
C ASP A 66 28.80 31.02 79.52
N ALA A 67 28.04 32.04 79.88
CA ALA A 67 26.67 31.91 80.37
C ALA A 67 25.64 32.06 79.23
N ALA A 68 25.95 32.87 78.21
CA ALA A 68 25.15 32.97 76.99
C ALA A 68 25.17 31.65 76.20
N ASP A 69 26.36 31.08 75.97
CA ASP A 69 26.54 29.82 75.23
C ASP A 69 25.79 28.63 75.88
N ARG A 70 25.73 28.60 77.23
CA ARG A 70 24.98 27.57 77.96
C ARG A 70 23.47 27.76 77.83
N LEU A 71 23.00 29.00 77.90
CA LEU A 71 21.58 29.32 77.79
C LEU A 71 21.06 29.09 76.36
N GLU A 72 21.92 29.28 75.36
CA GLU A 72 21.69 28.91 73.96
C GLU A 72 21.53 27.40 73.79
N ALA A 73 22.46 26.62 74.31
CA ALA A 73 22.41 25.16 74.22
C ALA A 73 21.16 24.60 74.90
N GLU A 74 20.82 25.10 76.11
CA GLU A 74 19.61 24.69 76.82
C GLU A 74 18.33 25.08 76.08
N SER A 75 18.26 26.30 75.53
CA SER A 75 17.11 26.77 74.74
C SER A 75 16.93 25.99 73.44
N MET A 76 18.03 25.63 72.77
CA MET A 76 18.01 24.83 71.54
C MET A 76 17.55 23.39 71.83
N GLU A 77 18.07 22.77 72.89
CA GLU A 77 17.62 21.44 73.31
C GLU A 77 16.15 21.41 73.72
N GLU A 78 15.67 22.43 74.43
CA GLU A 78 14.26 22.55 74.80
C GLU A 78 13.37 22.76 73.58
N LEU A 79 13.81 23.57 72.61
CA LEU A 79 13.12 23.80 71.35
C LEU A 79 13.02 22.51 70.53
N GLU A 80 14.12 21.78 70.34
CA GLU A 80 14.14 20.50 69.62
C GLU A 80 13.22 19.47 70.28
N LYS A 81 13.26 19.34 71.62
CA LYS A 81 12.36 18.43 72.35
C LYS A 81 10.90 18.85 72.18
N GLY A 82 10.61 20.14 72.24
CA GLY A 82 9.28 20.71 72.04
C GLY A 82 8.74 20.42 70.63
N ILE A 83 9.52 20.73 69.59
CA ILE A 83 9.17 20.52 68.19
C ILE A 83 8.96 19.03 67.90
N ASN A 84 9.86 18.16 68.36
CA ASN A 84 9.70 16.71 68.18
C ASN A 84 8.43 16.18 68.86
N SER A 85 8.11 16.68 70.06
CA SER A 85 6.87 16.30 70.76
C SER A 85 5.61 16.79 70.03
N PHE A 86 5.65 18.01 69.49
CA PHE A 86 4.56 18.59 68.71
C PHE A 86 4.37 17.85 67.39
N GLN A 87 5.45 17.54 66.68
CA GLN A 87 5.44 16.78 65.43
C GLN A 87 4.79 15.41 65.63
N THR A 88 5.26 14.65 66.63
CA THR A 88 4.71 13.32 66.94
C THR A 88 3.21 13.40 67.26
N LEU A 89 2.80 14.42 68.03
CA LEU A 89 1.40 14.65 68.37
C LEU A 89 0.58 14.99 67.11
N LEU A 90 1.08 15.90 66.27
CA LEU A 90 0.42 16.32 65.04
C LEU A 90 0.25 15.15 64.09
N GLU A 91 1.32 14.39 63.83
CA GLU A 91 1.29 13.19 62.99
C GLU A 91 0.23 12.19 63.48
N SER A 92 0.21 11.89 64.79
CA SER A 92 -0.79 10.97 65.35
C SER A 92 -2.25 11.44 65.17
N HIS A 93 -2.50 12.74 65.26
CA HIS A 93 -3.84 13.30 65.08
C HIS A 93 -4.24 13.39 63.62
N VAL A 94 -3.28 13.74 62.75
CA VAL A 94 -3.44 13.81 61.30
C VAL A 94 -3.77 12.42 60.76
N ASP A 95 -3.03 11.39 61.15
CA ASP A 95 -3.28 9.99 60.76
C ASP A 95 -4.70 9.55 61.14
N ILE A 96 -5.10 9.76 62.41
CA ILE A 96 -6.44 9.38 62.88
C ILE A 96 -7.54 10.14 62.12
N ALA A 97 -7.36 11.44 61.88
CA ALA A 97 -8.33 12.25 61.17
C ALA A 97 -8.47 11.81 59.71
N PHE A 98 -7.36 11.45 59.06
CA PHE A 98 -7.37 10.97 57.69
C PHE A 98 -7.88 9.55 57.55
N ASP A 99 -7.66 8.65 58.50
CA ASP A 99 -8.31 7.33 58.56
C ASP A 99 -9.84 7.48 58.61
N PHE A 100 -10.35 8.40 59.45
CA PHE A 100 -11.77 8.69 59.52
C PHE A 100 -12.30 9.31 58.24
N PHE A 101 -11.53 10.22 57.62
CA PHE A 101 -11.87 10.83 56.35
C PHE A 101 -11.92 9.80 55.22
N GLU A 102 -10.97 8.87 55.15
CA GLU A 102 -10.93 7.80 54.16
C GLU A 102 -12.16 6.90 54.29
N ALA A 103 -12.40 6.39 55.51
CA ALA A 103 -13.54 5.53 55.81
C ALA A 103 -14.88 6.23 55.54
N TRP A 104 -15.00 7.52 55.89
CA TRP A 104 -16.20 8.30 55.63
C TRP A 104 -16.40 8.56 54.13
N SER A 105 -15.33 8.87 53.39
CA SER A 105 -15.38 9.13 51.95
C SER A 105 -15.79 7.89 51.18
N LEU A 106 -15.22 6.73 51.48
CA LEU A 106 -15.61 5.45 50.87
C LEU A 106 -17.03 5.03 51.20
N ARG A 107 -17.56 5.42 52.37
CA ARG A 107 -18.93 5.07 52.80
C ARG A 107 -20.01 6.02 52.29
N ASN A 108 -19.68 7.28 51.99
CA ASN A 108 -20.68 8.31 51.65
C ASN A 108 -20.48 8.93 50.28
N ILE A 109 -19.26 9.38 49.94
CA ILE A 109 -18.97 10.05 48.67
C ILE A 109 -18.84 9.01 47.55
N PHE A 110 -17.99 8.02 47.77
CA PHE A 110 -17.70 6.95 46.82
C PHE A 110 -18.54 5.70 47.13
N ALA A 111 -19.78 5.90 47.57
CA ALA A 111 -20.72 4.82 47.80
C ALA A 111 -21.96 5.04 46.94
N ILE A 112 -22.27 4.05 46.10
CA ILE A 112 -23.52 4.00 45.37
C ILE A 112 -24.40 2.93 46.05
N PRO A 113 -25.65 3.25 46.40
CA PRO A 113 -26.57 2.27 46.96
C PRO A 113 -26.95 1.21 45.91
N ALA A 114 -27.02 -0.06 46.29
CA ALA A 114 -27.40 -1.15 45.38
C ALA A 114 -28.80 -0.99 44.76
N ASP A 115 -29.67 -0.20 45.40
CA ASP A 115 -31.03 0.06 44.91
C ASP A 115 -31.05 0.99 43.69
N LEU A 116 -29.95 1.68 43.39
CA LEU A 116 -29.87 2.61 42.27
C LEU A 116 -29.27 1.94 41.04
N GLN A 117 -30.11 1.74 40.01
CA GLN A 117 -29.69 1.22 38.70
C GLN A 117 -28.95 2.31 37.90
N ILE A 118 -27.68 2.53 38.22
CA ILE A 118 -26.82 3.41 37.44
C ILE A 118 -26.34 2.66 36.19
N VAL A 119 -26.72 3.18 35.02
CA VAL A 119 -26.19 2.71 33.73
C VAL A 119 -25.13 3.70 33.27
N ALA A 120 -23.89 3.24 33.15
CA ALA A 120 -22.81 4.06 32.63
C ALA A 120 -23.09 4.50 31.18
N PRO A 121 -22.62 5.68 30.75
CA PRO A 121 -22.91 6.19 29.41
C PRO A 121 -22.54 5.23 28.27
N HIS A 122 -21.43 4.50 28.42
CA HIS A 122 -20.95 3.51 27.45
C HIS A 122 -21.66 2.15 27.55
N HIS A 123 -22.42 1.91 28.62
CA HIS A 123 -23.35 0.78 28.72
C HIS A 123 -24.71 1.08 28.08
N LYS A 124 -24.95 2.33 27.66
CA LYS A 124 -26.20 2.73 27.02
C LYS A 124 -26.32 2.06 25.64
N GLY A 125 -27.27 1.14 25.52
CA GLY A 125 -27.53 0.39 24.29
C GLY A 125 -26.73 -0.90 24.17
N THR A 126 -25.90 -1.25 25.17
CA THR A 126 -25.25 -2.55 25.25
C THR A 126 -26.28 -3.57 25.71
N ASN A 127 -26.65 -4.49 24.82
CA ASN A 127 -27.53 -5.59 25.15
C ASN A 127 -26.70 -6.86 25.40
N LEU A 128 -26.49 -7.20 26.67
CA LEU A 128 -25.74 -8.38 27.09
C LEU A 128 -26.57 -9.68 26.99
N GLU A 129 -27.85 -9.60 26.63
CA GLU A 129 -28.73 -10.77 26.44
C GLU A 129 -28.64 -11.35 25.02
N GLN A 130 -27.71 -10.88 24.17
CA GLN A 130 -27.54 -11.46 22.85
C GLN A 130 -27.00 -12.89 22.95
N PRO A 131 -27.61 -13.86 22.25
CA PRO A 131 -27.13 -15.24 22.25
C PRO A 131 -25.76 -15.31 21.55
N THR A 132 -24.87 -16.12 22.10
CA THR A 132 -23.52 -16.37 21.57
C THR A 132 -23.51 -16.87 20.13
N GLU A 133 -24.58 -17.54 19.70
CA GLU A 133 -24.77 -17.98 18.30
C GLU A 133 -24.84 -16.79 17.32
N LYS A 134 -25.55 -15.71 17.69
CA LYS A 134 -25.64 -14.51 16.86
C LYS A 134 -24.31 -13.78 16.78
N GLU A 135 -23.53 -13.77 17.87
CA GLU A 135 -22.17 -13.21 17.84
C GLU A 135 -21.27 -14.00 16.88
N ALA A 136 -21.34 -15.32 16.91
CA ALA A 136 -20.58 -16.19 16.01
C ALA A 136 -20.99 -15.99 14.54
N GLU A 137 -22.29 -15.84 14.27
CA GLU A 137 -22.83 -15.51 12.95
C GLU A 137 -22.32 -14.15 12.46
N LEU A 138 -22.44 -13.09 13.28
CA LEU A 138 -21.95 -11.75 12.95
C LEU A 138 -20.43 -11.75 12.70
N LEU A 139 -19.65 -12.52 13.47
CA LEU A 139 -18.21 -12.66 13.23
C LEU A 139 -17.90 -13.44 11.94
N ALA A 140 -18.75 -14.38 11.53
CA ALA A 140 -18.65 -15.02 10.22
C ALA A 140 -18.98 -14.02 9.10
N ASP A 141 -20.04 -13.25 9.24
CA ASP A 141 -20.44 -12.21 8.29
C ASP A 141 -19.35 -11.15 8.11
N ILE A 142 -18.73 -10.69 9.20
CA ILE A 142 -17.60 -9.75 9.14
C ILE A 142 -16.44 -10.35 8.35
N ARG A 143 -16.13 -11.64 8.52
CA ARG A 143 -15.08 -12.32 7.74
C ARG A 143 -15.46 -12.41 6.27
N ASP A 144 -16.72 -12.68 5.96
CA ASP A 144 -17.22 -12.74 4.58
C ASP A 144 -17.19 -11.38 3.89
N LEU A 145 -17.61 -10.32 4.59
CA LEU A 145 -17.54 -8.96 4.09
C LEU A 145 -16.09 -8.55 3.85
N ARG A 146 -15.16 -8.89 4.74
CA ARG A 146 -13.72 -8.67 4.52
C ARG A 146 -13.24 -9.39 3.25
N ARG A 147 -13.61 -10.67 3.07
CA ARG A 147 -13.27 -11.43 1.84
C ARG A 147 -13.84 -10.77 0.59
N LYS A 148 -15.11 -10.35 0.62
CA LYS A 148 -15.77 -9.63 -0.49
C LYS A 148 -15.05 -8.32 -0.82
N ILE A 149 -14.69 -7.52 0.19
CA ILE A 149 -13.93 -6.28 -0.01
C ILE A 149 -12.57 -6.56 -0.64
N HIS A 150 -11.85 -7.60 -0.22
CA HIS A 150 -10.58 -7.98 -0.82
C HIS A 150 -10.73 -8.40 -2.29
N ALA A 151 -11.76 -9.20 -2.61
CA ALA A 151 -12.07 -9.59 -3.99
C ALA A 151 -12.42 -8.38 -4.86
N GLN A 152 -13.27 -7.47 -4.37
CA GLN A 152 -13.62 -6.23 -5.06
C GLN A 152 -12.40 -5.34 -5.30
N LYS A 153 -11.52 -5.18 -4.30
CA LYS A 153 -10.26 -4.43 -4.47
C LYS A 153 -9.34 -5.06 -5.53
N LYS A 154 -9.25 -6.39 -5.59
CA LYS A 154 -8.45 -7.09 -6.63
C LYS A 154 -9.06 -6.87 -8.01
N LEU A 155 -10.38 -7.01 -8.13
CA LEU A 155 -11.13 -6.78 -9.36
C LEU A 155 -10.98 -5.34 -9.85
N GLN A 156 -11.08 -4.34 -8.96
CA GLN A 156 -10.88 -2.93 -9.28
C GLN A 156 -9.48 -2.66 -9.87
N ARG A 157 -8.43 -3.30 -9.34
CA ARG A 157 -7.06 -3.19 -9.89
C ARG A 157 -6.98 -3.76 -11.30
N LEU A 158 -7.59 -4.92 -11.54
CA LEU A 158 -7.63 -5.55 -12.86
C LEU A 158 -8.40 -4.68 -13.87
N TYR A 159 -9.57 -4.16 -13.50
CA TYR A 159 -10.34 -3.25 -14.35
C TYR A 159 -9.56 -1.98 -14.69
N THR A 160 -8.87 -1.39 -13.71
CA THR A 160 -8.06 -0.20 -13.94
C THR A 160 -6.92 -0.49 -14.92
N ARG A 161 -6.28 -1.67 -14.80
CA ARG A 161 -5.25 -2.12 -15.75
C ARG A 161 -5.85 -2.33 -17.15
N ALA A 162 -6.98 -3.02 -17.26
CA ALA A 162 -7.65 -3.28 -18.52
C ALA A 162 -8.08 -1.98 -19.22
N ALA A 163 -8.64 -1.02 -18.47
CA ALA A 163 -9.02 0.29 -18.99
C ALA A 163 -7.81 1.06 -19.54
N ARG A 164 -6.66 1.01 -18.86
CA ARG A 164 -5.40 1.62 -19.34
C ARG A 164 -4.88 0.94 -20.61
N MET A 165 -4.92 -0.39 -20.68
CA MET A 165 -4.50 -1.12 -21.88
C MET A 165 -5.43 -0.84 -23.07
N SER A 166 -6.74 -0.75 -22.81
CA SER A 166 -7.72 -0.41 -23.84
C SER A 166 -7.50 1.02 -24.35
N SER A 167 -7.24 1.98 -23.47
CA SER A 167 -6.96 3.36 -23.91
C SER A 167 -5.67 3.46 -24.72
N THR A 168 -4.60 2.76 -24.36
CA THR A 168 -3.37 2.74 -25.16
C THR A 168 -3.60 2.10 -26.52
N GLN A 169 -4.30 0.97 -26.60
CA GLN A 169 -4.67 0.33 -27.87
C GLN A 169 -5.51 1.25 -28.75
N LEU A 170 -6.48 1.97 -28.17
CA LEU A 170 -7.31 2.94 -28.87
C LEU A 170 -6.44 4.07 -29.45
N THR A 171 -5.51 4.64 -28.68
CA THR A 171 -4.61 5.67 -29.22
C THR A 171 -3.71 5.14 -30.34
N HIS A 172 -3.27 3.87 -30.26
CA HIS A 172 -2.46 3.26 -31.30
C HIS A 172 -3.27 3.04 -32.58
N SER A 173 -4.50 2.52 -32.47
CA SER A 173 -5.38 2.31 -33.61
C SER A 173 -5.79 3.65 -34.26
N GLN A 174 -6.03 4.69 -33.47
CA GLN A 174 -6.27 6.05 -33.96
C GLN A 174 -5.06 6.58 -34.74
N LYS A 175 -3.84 6.52 -34.19
CA LYS A 175 -2.62 6.92 -34.91
C LYS A 175 -2.42 6.13 -36.20
N ARG A 176 -2.73 4.84 -36.20
CA ARG A 176 -2.65 4.01 -37.41
C ARG A 176 -3.69 4.43 -38.43
N LEU A 177 -4.92 4.75 -38.01
CA LEU A 177 -5.96 5.29 -38.87
C LEU A 177 -5.53 6.65 -39.45
N GLU A 178 -5.02 7.57 -38.64
CA GLU A 178 -4.47 8.86 -39.11
C GLU A 178 -3.38 8.64 -40.16
N ARG A 179 -2.45 7.70 -39.91
CA ARG A 179 -1.43 7.32 -40.90
C ARG A 179 -2.00 6.70 -42.15
N LEU A 180 -3.12 6.00 -42.11
CA LEU A 180 -3.77 5.42 -43.29
C LEU A 180 -4.81 6.37 -43.89
N SER A 181 -5.11 7.49 -43.24
CA SER A 181 -6.16 8.42 -43.67
C SER A 181 -5.82 9.08 -45.01
N PHE A 182 -4.53 9.25 -45.33
CA PHE A 182 -4.08 9.71 -46.64
C PHE A 182 -4.45 8.73 -47.77
N LEU A 183 -4.59 7.42 -47.49
CA LEU A 183 -5.02 6.46 -48.49
C LEU A 183 -6.48 6.67 -48.91
N ARG A 184 -7.26 7.37 -48.08
CA ARG A 184 -8.63 7.78 -48.38
C ARG A 184 -8.70 9.08 -49.20
N ALA A 185 -7.56 9.64 -49.60
CA ALA A 185 -7.52 10.82 -50.46
C ALA A 185 -8.17 10.51 -51.83
N PRO A 186 -8.84 11.50 -52.46
CA PRO A 186 -9.59 11.31 -53.71
C PRO A 186 -8.70 10.83 -54.88
N GLN A 187 -7.40 11.10 -54.81
CA GLN A 187 -6.41 10.70 -55.83
C GLN A 187 -6.21 9.19 -55.91
N LEU A 188 -6.26 8.47 -54.78
CA LEU A 188 -6.15 7.01 -54.77
C LEU A 188 -7.46 6.34 -55.19
N GLN A 189 -8.61 6.97 -54.95
CA GLN A 189 -9.87 6.49 -55.52
C GLN A 189 -9.89 6.57 -57.05
N ALA A 190 -9.27 7.60 -57.63
CA ALA A 190 -9.07 7.68 -59.08
C ALA A 190 -8.11 6.60 -59.61
N LEU A 191 -7.12 6.17 -58.83
CA LEU A 191 -6.24 5.05 -59.20
C LEU A 191 -6.94 3.69 -59.08
N LEU A 192 -7.88 3.53 -58.15
CA LEU A 192 -8.73 2.33 -58.07
C LEU A 192 -9.63 2.20 -59.30
N SER A 193 -10.24 3.28 -59.78
CA SER A 193 -11.02 3.24 -61.04
C SER A 193 -10.15 2.95 -62.27
N LEU A 194 -8.89 3.39 -62.26
CA LEU A 194 -7.94 3.11 -63.34
C LEU A 194 -7.63 1.60 -63.45
N SER A 195 -7.66 0.86 -62.33
CA SER A 195 -7.45 -0.59 -62.34
C SER A 195 -8.55 -1.34 -63.09
N ASP A 196 -9.79 -0.87 -63.00
CA ASP A 196 -10.91 -1.44 -63.77
C ASP A 196 -10.75 -1.15 -65.27
N GLU A 197 -10.29 0.04 -65.63
CA GLU A 197 -9.97 0.39 -67.02
C GLU A 197 -8.80 -0.46 -67.57
N PHE A 198 -7.73 -0.65 -66.79
CA PHE A 198 -6.63 -1.53 -67.17
C PHE A 198 -7.06 -3.00 -67.24
N HIS A 199 -7.95 -3.46 -66.38
CA HIS A 199 -8.52 -4.80 -66.48
C HIS A 199 -9.39 -4.96 -67.71
N ALA A 200 -10.24 -3.98 -68.04
CA ALA A 200 -11.03 -3.98 -69.26
C ALA A 200 -10.15 -3.95 -70.53
N MET A 201 -9.04 -3.22 -70.48
CA MET A 201 -8.07 -3.16 -71.57
C MET A 201 -7.22 -4.44 -71.65
N TYR A 202 -6.89 -5.06 -70.51
CA TYR A 202 -6.22 -6.36 -70.47
C TYR A 202 -7.14 -7.48 -70.99
N THR A 203 -8.41 -7.50 -70.60
CA THR A 203 -9.37 -8.48 -71.12
C THR A 203 -9.64 -8.27 -72.61
N SER A 204 -9.65 -7.03 -73.11
CA SER A 204 -9.77 -6.77 -74.55
C SER A 204 -8.52 -7.19 -75.32
N VAL A 205 -7.31 -6.98 -74.79
CA VAL A 205 -6.04 -7.42 -75.40
C VAL A 205 -5.84 -8.93 -75.29
N ALA A 206 -6.20 -9.55 -74.16
CA ALA A 206 -6.18 -11.01 -73.98
C ALA A 206 -7.27 -11.71 -74.81
N GLY A 207 -8.33 -10.99 -75.18
CA GLY A 207 -9.35 -11.43 -76.14
C GLY A 207 -8.95 -11.25 -77.61
N LEU A 208 -7.82 -10.60 -77.90
CA LEU A 208 -7.27 -10.60 -79.25
C LEU A 208 -6.68 -11.98 -79.57
N PRO A 209 -6.89 -12.51 -80.79
CA PRO A 209 -6.27 -13.77 -81.19
C PRO A 209 -4.75 -13.66 -81.10
N SER A 210 -4.09 -14.68 -80.54
CA SER A 210 -2.63 -14.74 -80.45
C SER A 210 -2.04 -14.50 -81.84
N LEU A 211 -1.11 -13.54 -81.95
CA LEU A 211 -0.37 -13.28 -83.18
C LEU A 211 0.21 -14.61 -83.69
N ASP A 212 -0.28 -15.06 -84.84
CA ASP A 212 0.18 -16.27 -85.50
C ASP A 212 1.69 -16.08 -85.84
N PRO A 213 2.61 -16.94 -85.38
CA PRO A 213 4.04 -16.80 -85.66
C PRO A 213 4.38 -16.85 -87.15
N SER A 214 3.42 -17.15 -88.03
CA SER A 214 3.55 -17.15 -89.48
C SER A 214 3.63 -15.75 -90.12
N LEU A 215 3.10 -14.69 -89.48
CA LEU A 215 3.10 -13.32 -90.02
C LEU A 215 4.22 -12.41 -89.46
N THR A 216 4.92 -12.85 -88.42
CA THR A 216 6.16 -12.21 -87.92
C THR A 216 7.43 -12.97 -88.32
N ALA A 217 7.29 -14.15 -88.92
CA ALA A 217 8.40 -14.90 -89.53
C ALA A 217 8.97 -14.26 -90.82
N ALA A 218 8.35 -13.20 -91.35
CA ALA A 218 8.84 -12.49 -92.53
C ALA A 218 9.97 -11.48 -92.23
N GLU A 219 10.31 -11.25 -90.96
CA GLU A 219 11.59 -10.65 -90.55
C GLU A 219 12.35 -11.64 -89.64
N GLN A 220 12.54 -12.87 -90.14
CA GLN A 220 13.76 -13.59 -89.79
C GLN A 220 14.93 -12.69 -90.19
N ALA A 221 15.51 -12.03 -89.19
CA ALA A 221 16.78 -11.33 -89.32
C ALA A 221 17.73 -12.23 -90.11
N ILE A 222 18.11 -11.77 -91.30
CA ILE A 222 19.19 -12.36 -92.08
C ILE A 222 20.38 -12.44 -91.12
N ALA A 223 20.76 -13.67 -90.77
CA ALA A 223 21.95 -13.90 -89.99
C ALA A 223 23.15 -13.51 -90.87
N GLU A 224 23.58 -12.25 -90.78
CA GLU A 224 24.89 -11.86 -91.30
C GLU A 224 25.94 -12.67 -90.52
N PRO A 225 26.73 -13.54 -91.16
CA PRO A 225 27.73 -14.34 -90.47
C PRO A 225 28.83 -13.41 -89.91
N GLY A 226 28.76 -13.10 -88.62
CA GLY A 226 29.79 -12.34 -87.90
C GLY A 226 29.31 -11.42 -86.77
N LYS A 227 28.01 -11.10 -86.68
CA LYS A 227 27.45 -10.27 -85.58
C LYS A 227 26.85 -11.12 -84.47
N ARG A 228 26.93 -10.63 -83.23
CA ARG A 228 26.43 -11.38 -82.06
C ARG A 228 24.90 -11.35 -82.03
N PRO A 229 24.22 -12.43 -81.58
CA PRO A 229 22.76 -12.58 -81.72
C PRO A 229 21.91 -11.57 -80.95
N TRP A 230 22.47 -10.83 -80.00
CA TRP A 230 21.78 -9.76 -79.27
C TRP A 230 21.85 -8.38 -79.97
N GLU A 231 22.64 -8.26 -81.05
CA GLU A 231 22.79 -7.02 -81.84
C GLU A 231 21.84 -6.98 -83.06
N THR A 232 21.26 -8.12 -83.45
CA THR A 232 20.44 -8.22 -84.67
C THR A 232 18.93 -8.12 -84.45
N SER A 233 18.45 -8.31 -83.22
CA SER A 233 17.03 -8.19 -82.90
C SER A 233 16.76 -7.89 -81.42
N LYS A 234 15.65 -7.20 -81.13
CA LYS A 234 15.18 -6.90 -79.75
C LYS A 234 14.89 -8.17 -78.95
N THR A 235 14.41 -9.22 -79.62
CA THR A 235 14.17 -10.55 -79.03
C THR A 235 15.48 -11.25 -78.68
N GLY A 236 16.52 -11.10 -79.50
CA GLY A 236 17.88 -11.54 -79.19
C GLY A 236 18.46 -10.87 -77.94
N TYR A 237 18.26 -9.55 -77.79
CA TYR A 237 18.69 -8.82 -76.59
C TYR A 237 17.97 -9.30 -75.32
N LEU A 238 16.65 -9.54 -75.40
CA LEU A 238 15.87 -10.03 -74.27
C LEU A 238 16.33 -11.42 -73.82
N ASN A 239 16.56 -12.34 -74.76
CA ASN A 239 17.05 -13.67 -74.42
C ASN A 239 18.46 -13.62 -73.81
N TRP A 240 19.35 -12.79 -74.36
CA TRP A 240 20.67 -12.57 -73.78
C TRP A 240 20.60 -11.96 -72.37
N ALA A 241 19.73 -10.96 -72.16
CA ALA A 241 19.57 -10.31 -70.87
C ALA A 241 19.00 -11.26 -69.80
N VAL A 242 18.03 -12.10 -70.17
CA VAL A 242 17.47 -13.14 -69.30
C VAL A 242 18.53 -14.19 -68.98
N GLU A 243 19.31 -14.63 -69.97
CA GLU A 243 20.39 -15.58 -69.77
C GLU A 243 21.49 -15.01 -68.86
N GLN A 244 21.79 -13.72 -68.97
CA GLN A 244 22.74 -13.03 -68.10
C GLN A 244 22.22 -12.84 -66.67
N LEU A 245 20.91 -12.60 -66.51
CA LEU A 245 20.25 -12.49 -65.20
C LEU A 245 20.21 -13.86 -64.51
N MET A 246 19.92 -14.92 -65.26
CA MET A 246 20.03 -16.29 -64.76
C MET A 246 21.47 -16.69 -64.44
N ALA A 247 22.46 -16.26 -65.24
CA ALA A 247 23.87 -16.47 -64.93
C ALA A 247 24.33 -15.68 -63.69
N ARG A 248 23.73 -14.52 -63.41
CA ARG A 248 23.96 -13.72 -62.19
C ARG A 248 23.28 -14.34 -60.97
N ALA A 249 22.05 -14.83 -61.10
CA ALA A 249 21.37 -15.59 -60.05
C ALA A 249 22.14 -16.88 -59.73
N LYS A 250 22.61 -17.60 -60.74
CA LYS A 250 23.41 -18.81 -60.58
C LYS A 250 24.79 -18.52 -59.96
N ARG A 251 25.39 -17.35 -60.23
CA ARG A 251 26.60 -16.87 -59.53
C ARG A 251 26.33 -16.43 -58.09
N SER A 252 25.19 -15.79 -57.82
CA SER A 252 24.75 -15.46 -56.45
C SER A 252 24.49 -16.70 -55.60
N VAL A 253 24.01 -17.79 -56.22
CA VAL A 253 23.80 -19.08 -55.53
C VAL A 253 25.11 -19.88 -55.38
N LYS A 254 26.07 -19.73 -56.30
CA LYS A 254 27.36 -20.47 -56.28
C LYS A 254 28.51 -19.72 -55.58
N GLY A 255 28.38 -18.40 -55.41
CA GLY A 255 29.30 -17.53 -54.66
C GLY A 255 28.63 -17.05 -53.38
N GLY A 256 28.42 -17.97 -52.44
CA GLY A 256 28.00 -17.62 -51.09
C GLY A 256 29.19 -17.11 -50.29
N GLU A 257 29.56 -15.85 -50.52
CA GLU A 257 30.16 -14.93 -49.53
C GLU A 257 30.22 -13.54 -50.16
N GLY A 258 29.45 -12.59 -49.62
CA GLY A 258 29.53 -11.17 -50.00
C GLY A 258 28.19 -10.48 -50.28
N GLU A 259 27.55 -10.01 -49.21
CA GLU A 259 26.94 -8.68 -49.13
C GLU A 259 25.96 -8.25 -50.25
N PHE A 260 24.69 -8.67 -50.15
CA PHE A 260 23.52 -7.81 -50.43
C PHE A 260 22.21 -8.53 -50.01
N GLY A 261 21.89 -8.51 -48.72
CA GLY A 261 20.74 -9.25 -48.19
C GLY A 261 20.14 -8.62 -46.93
N ARG A 262 19.99 -7.28 -46.89
CA ARG A 262 19.45 -6.58 -45.70
C ARG A 262 17.97 -6.18 -45.79
N GLY A 263 17.28 -6.50 -46.89
CA GLY A 263 15.89 -6.09 -47.11
C GLY A 263 14.81 -7.15 -46.88
N SER A 264 15.16 -8.45 -46.89
CA SER A 264 14.15 -9.53 -46.88
C SER A 264 14.04 -10.27 -45.53
N ALA A 265 15.09 -10.26 -44.70
CA ALA A 265 15.08 -10.96 -43.42
C ALA A 265 14.24 -10.24 -42.33
N ALA A 266 14.10 -8.90 -42.40
CA ALA A 266 13.35 -8.14 -41.40
C ALA A 266 11.82 -8.33 -41.48
N ALA A 267 11.30 -8.88 -42.58
CA ALA A 267 9.87 -9.17 -42.72
C ALA A 267 9.49 -10.54 -42.13
N ALA A 268 10.43 -11.48 -42.01
CA ALA A 268 10.19 -12.79 -41.42
C ALA A 268 10.26 -12.75 -39.89
N ASP A 269 11.20 -11.99 -39.31
CA ASP A 269 11.37 -11.87 -37.85
C ASP A 269 10.26 -11.05 -37.16
N ALA A 270 9.46 -10.29 -37.92
CA ALA A 270 8.33 -9.53 -37.38
C ALA A 270 7.07 -10.38 -37.15
N TYR A 271 6.98 -11.59 -37.72
CA TYR A 271 5.88 -12.53 -37.50
C TYR A 271 6.16 -13.57 -36.41
N GLY A 272 7.37 -13.58 -35.84
CA GLY A 272 7.78 -14.53 -34.80
C GLY A 272 7.53 -14.09 -33.36
N VAL A 273 7.15 -12.84 -33.11
CA VAL A 273 6.94 -12.34 -31.74
C VAL A 273 5.48 -12.55 -31.35
N GLY A 274 5.22 -13.60 -30.57
CA GLY A 274 3.88 -13.92 -30.05
C GLY A 274 3.41 -15.35 -30.32
N SER A 275 4.34 -16.29 -30.54
CA SER A 275 3.98 -17.72 -30.57
C SER A 275 3.49 -18.15 -29.18
N ALA A 276 2.59 -19.15 -29.13
CA ALA A 276 2.13 -19.74 -27.88
C ALA A 276 3.30 -20.30 -27.04
N ASP A 277 4.38 -20.69 -27.70
CA ASP A 277 5.60 -21.20 -27.06
C ASP A 277 6.34 -20.09 -26.27
N ASP A 278 6.38 -18.85 -26.79
CA ASP A 278 6.99 -17.71 -26.10
C ASP A 278 6.18 -17.32 -24.85
N VAL A 279 4.85 -17.43 -24.94
CA VAL A 279 3.94 -17.18 -23.81
C VAL A 279 4.11 -18.26 -22.75
N LYS A 280 4.31 -19.52 -23.16
CA LYS A 280 4.56 -20.65 -22.26
C LYS A 280 5.90 -20.50 -21.53
N GLU A 281 6.96 -20.12 -22.24
CA GLU A 281 8.30 -19.88 -21.64
C GLU A 281 8.29 -18.69 -20.65
N ALA A 282 7.57 -17.61 -21.00
CA ALA A 282 7.37 -16.47 -20.09
C ALA A 282 6.53 -16.85 -18.85
N LEU A 283 5.63 -17.83 -18.95
CA LEU A 283 4.82 -18.30 -17.83
C LEU A 283 5.60 -19.26 -16.93
N GLU A 284 6.44 -20.11 -17.51
CA GLU A 284 7.31 -21.03 -16.78
C GLU A 284 8.37 -20.28 -15.95
N THR A 285 8.90 -19.18 -16.48
CA THR A 285 9.85 -18.31 -15.75
C THR A 285 9.20 -17.52 -14.60
N VAL A 286 7.91 -17.19 -14.69
CA VAL A 286 7.20 -16.39 -13.67
C VAL A 286 6.49 -17.25 -12.62
N ALA A 287 5.95 -18.41 -13.00
CA ALA A 287 5.14 -19.27 -12.13
C ALA A 287 5.86 -20.55 -11.66
N GLY A 288 7.02 -20.87 -12.25
CA GLY A 288 7.77 -22.10 -12.01
C GLY A 288 7.22 -23.30 -12.79
N ALA A 289 8.12 -24.17 -13.27
CA ALA A 289 7.80 -25.31 -14.15
C ALA A 289 6.73 -26.26 -13.59
N GLY A 290 6.57 -26.33 -12.26
CA GLY A 290 5.58 -27.18 -11.59
C GLY A 290 4.13 -26.73 -11.80
N ALA A 291 3.86 -25.43 -11.89
CA ALA A 291 2.50 -24.90 -12.01
C ALA A 291 1.91 -25.05 -13.42
N VAL A 292 2.77 -25.01 -14.45
CA VAL A 292 2.36 -25.18 -15.86
C VAL A 292 2.05 -26.65 -16.18
N ALA A 293 2.78 -27.59 -15.57
CA ALA A 293 2.50 -29.03 -15.69
C ALA A 293 1.19 -29.47 -15.02
N GLU A 294 0.74 -28.77 -13.97
CA GLU A 294 -0.53 -29.04 -13.29
C GLU A 294 -1.75 -28.56 -14.10
N LEU A 295 -1.60 -27.46 -14.85
CA LEU A 295 -2.65 -26.93 -15.74
C LEU A 295 -2.86 -27.81 -16.97
N GLY A 296 -1.79 -28.30 -17.60
CA GLY A 296 -1.90 -29.23 -18.75
C GLY A 296 -2.48 -30.60 -18.38
N ARG A 297 -2.35 -31.02 -17.10
CA ARG A 297 -2.91 -32.30 -16.62
C ARG A 297 -4.42 -32.22 -16.34
N ARG A 298 -4.97 -31.02 -16.12
CA ARG A 298 -6.42 -30.78 -15.96
C ARG A 298 -7.17 -30.80 -17.30
N GLU A 299 -6.61 -30.22 -18.35
CA GLU A 299 -7.23 -30.27 -19.69
C GLU A 299 -7.34 -31.70 -20.25
N GLY A 300 -6.37 -32.58 -19.97
CA GLY A 300 -6.43 -33.98 -20.39
C GLY A 300 -7.42 -34.86 -19.60
N GLN A 301 -7.91 -34.40 -18.45
CA GLN A 301 -8.96 -35.11 -17.70
C GLN A 301 -10.36 -34.69 -18.17
N ASP A 302 -10.54 -33.44 -18.61
CA ASP A 302 -11.84 -32.95 -19.10
C ASP A 302 -12.18 -33.47 -20.52
N GLU A 303 -11.20 -33.88 -21.33
CA GLU A 303 -11.46 -34.50 -22.66
C GLU A 303 -11.86 -35.99 -22.60
N MET A 304 -11.55 -36.70 -21.50
CA MET A 304 -11.89 -38.12 -21.33
C MET A 304 -13.30 -38.36 -20.79
N ASP A 305 -13.97 -37.34 -20.27
CA ASP A 305 -15.34 -37.43 -19.72
C ASP A 305 -16.43 -37.05 -20.75
N THR A 306 -16.04 -36.81 -22.02
CA THR A 306 -16.96 -36.56 -23.13
C THR A 306 -16.82 -37.57 -24.27
N GLN A 307 -17.02 -38.86 -23.99
CA GLN A 307 -17.50 -39.86 -24.96
C GLN A 307 -18.44 -40.86 -24.30
#